data_AF-A0A943B366-F1
#
_entry.id   AF-A0A943B366-F1
#
_cell.length_a   1.000
_cell.length_b   1.000
_cell.length_c   1.000
_cell.angle_alpha   90.00
_cell.angle_beta   90.00
_cell.angle_gamma   90.00
#
_symmetry.space_group_name_H-M   'P 1'
#
loop_
_entity.id
_entity.type
_entity.pdbx_description
1 polymer ?
#
loop_
_entity_poly.entity_id
_entity_poly.type
_entity_poly.pdbx_seq_one_letter_code
_entity_poly.pdbx_strand_id
1 'polypeptide(L)' 'MERRPVTMDKSGFDYMANSGQEEKDRDYVGIILALIIMAFITICQYNGLL' A
#
# COMPACT_ATOMS: atom_id res chain seq x y z
N MET A 1 10.61 -14.63 29.38
CA MET A 1 10.17 -13.71 28.30
C MET A 1 10.51 -12.30 28.75
N GLU A 2 11.54 -11.72 28.15
CA GLU A 2 12.07 -10.39 28.46
C GLU A 2 11.09 -9.34 27.93
N ARG A 3 10.39 -8.63 28.82
CA ARG A 3 9.47 -7.55 28.43
C ARG A 3 10.29 -6.34 28.02
N ARG A 4 10.27 -5.96 26.74
CA ARG A 4 10.83 -4.71 26.23
C ARG A 4 9.86 -3.57 26.60
N PRO A 5 10.13 -2.78 27.65
CA PRO A 5 9.13 -1.88 28.24
C PRO A 5 8.94 -0.58 27.44
N VAL A 6 9.67 -0.40 26.33
CA VAL A 6 9.75 0.87 25.59
C VAL A 6 8.93 0.85 24.30
N THR A 7 8.50 -0.33 23.82
CA THR A 7 7.80 -0.47 22.53
C THR A 7 6.35 -0.93 22.66
N MET A 8 5.91 -1.36 23.84
CA MET A 8 4.56 -1.86 24.08
C MET A 8 3.79 -1.02 25.09
N ASP A 9 2.52 -0.75 24.79
CA ASP A 9 1.56 -0.14 25.73
C ASP A 9 1.19 -1.10 26.88
N LYS A 10 0.57 -0.56 27.94
CA LYS A 10 0.01 -1.32 29.06
C LYS A 10 -1.07 -2.32 28.65
N SER A 11 -1.70 -2.11 27.49
CA SER A 11 -2.65 -3.04 26.86
C SER A 11 -1.98 -4.15 26.04
N GLY A 12 -0.65 -4.12 25.86
CA GLY A 12 0.10 -5.06 25.02
C GLY A 12 0.18 -4.65 23.54
N PHE A 13 -0.30 -3.46 23.19
CA PHE A 13 -0.18 -2.92 21.83
C PHE A 13 1.27 -2.52 21.54
N ASP A 14 1.90 -3.17 20.57
CA ASP A 14 3.27 -2.86 20.15
C ASP A 14 3.25 -1.72 19.14
N TYR A 15 3.68 -0.53 19.58
CA TYR A 15 3.78 0.67 18.74
C TYR A 15 4.85 0.54 17.66
N MET A 16 5.79 -0.41 17.80
CA MET A 16 6.81 -0.72 16.79
C MET A 16 6.44 -1.91 15.91
N ALA A 17 5.25 -2.50 16.07
CA ALA A 17 4.70 -3.44 15.10
C ALA A 17 4.23 -2.68 13.85
N ASN A 18 5.18 -2.16 13.08
CA ASN A 18 4.93 -1.75 11.71
C ASN A 18 4.60 -3.03 10.91
N SER A 19 3.32 -3.31 10.69
CA SER A 19 2.89 -4.41 9.83
C SER A 19 3.21 -4.15 8.34
N GLY A 20 3.73 -2.95 8.02
CA GLY A 20 3.94 -2.49 6.65
C GLY A 20 2.63 -2.38 5.87
N GLN A 21 1.48 -2.45 6.54
CA GLN A 21 0.19 -2.59 5.88
C GLN A 21 -0.23 -1.30 5.18
N GLU A 22 0.10 -0.13 5.73
CA GLU A 22 -0.16 1.16 5.07
C GLU A 22 0.72 1.37 3.83
N GLU A 23 1.99 0.95 3.89
CA GLU A 23 2.91 0.99 2.75
C GLU A 23 2.44 0.02 1.66
N LYS A 24 2.07 -1.20 2.07
CA LYS A 24 1.55 -2.23 1.17
C LYS A 24 0.25 -1.79 0.50
N ASP A 25 -0.68 -1.18 1.24
CA ASP A 25 -1.95 -0.69 0.69
C ASP A 25 -1.71 0.44 -0.32
N ARG A 26 -0.81 1.38 -0.01
CA ARG A 26 -0.42 2.46 -0.92
C ARG A 26 0.22 1.93 -2.22
N ASP A 27 1.08 0.92 -2.12
CA ASP A 27 1.70 0.28 -3.27
C ASP A 27 0.66 -0.43 -4.14
N TYR A 28 -0.29 -1.15 -3.53
CA TYR A 28 -1.37 -1.80 -4.26
C TYR A 28 -2.27 -0.81 -5.00
N VAL A 29 -2.66 0.29 -4.33
CA VAL A 29 -3.47 1.35 -4.95
C VAL A 29 -2.72 1.99 -6.13
N GLY A 30 -1.42 2.26 -5.96
CA GLY A 30 -0.57 2.80 -7.02
C GLY A 30 -0.50 1.88 -8.25
N ILE A 31 -0.30 0.57 -8.03
CA ILE A 31 -0.24 -0.43 -9.12
C ILE A 31 -1.58 -0.52 -9.85
N ILE A 32 -2.70 -0.57 -9.12
CA ILE A 32 -4.03 -0.65 -9.72
C ILE A 32 -4.30 0.60 -10.58
N LEU A 33 -3.97 1.79 -10.06
CA LEU A 33 -4.14 3.04 -10.80
C LEU A 33 -3.30 3.06 -12.08
N ALA A 34 -2.04 2.63 -12.02
CA ALA A 34 -1.16 2.56 -13.18
C ALA A 34 -1.71 1.63 -14.28
N LEU A 35 -2.24 0.46 -13.89
CA LEU A 35 -2.86 -0.48 -14.82
C LEU A 35 -4.10 0.11 -15.50
N ILE A 36 -4.95 0.82 -14.76
CA ILE A 36 -6.14 1.49 -15.31
C ILE A 36 -5.73 2.56 -16.32
N ILE A 37 -4.73 3.38 -16.00
CA ILE A 37 -4.24 4.44 -16.89
C ILE A 37 -3.65 3.82 -18.17
N MET A 38 -2.81 2.79 -18.05
CA MET A 38 -2.25 2.12 -19.22
C MET A 38 -3.33 1.50 -20.11
N ALA A 39 -4.30 0.80 -19.52
CA ALA A 39 -5.41 0.22 -20.27
C ALA A 39 -6.23 1.29 -21.00
N PHE A 40 -6.52 2.41 -20.33
CA PHE A 40 -7.23 3.53 -20.93
C PHE A 40 -6.46 4.12 -22.13
N ILE A 41 -5.17 4.40 -21.95
CA ILE A 41 -4.31 4.94 -23.02
C ILE A 41 -4.25 3.96 -24.20
N THR A 42 -4.08 2.66 -23.96
CA THR A 42 -4.06 1.64 -25.02
C THR A 42 -5.37 1.62 -25.79
N ILE A 43 -6.53 1.73 -25.12
CA ILE A 43 -7.83 1.82 -25.77
C ILE A 43 -7.93 3.09 -26.62
N CYS A 44 -7.50 4.24 -26.11
CA CYS A 44 -7.50 5.50 -26.86
C CYS A 44 -6.62 5.41 -28.12
N GLN A 45 -5.41 4.87 -28.00
CA GLN A 45 -4.50 4.65 -29.14
C GLN A 45 -5.09 3.70 -30.17
N TYR A 46 -5.71 2.60 -29.72
CA TYR A 46 -6.36 1.63 -30.62
C TYR A 46 -7.50 2.27 -31.42
N ASN A 47 -8.26 3.18 -30.81
CA ASN A 47 -9.35 3.89 -31.47
C ASN A 47 -8.89 5.16 -32.23
N GLY A 48 -7.58 5.46 -32.26
CA GLY A 48 -7.04 6.65 -32.93
C GLY A 48 -7.44 7.97 -32.28
N LEU A 49 -7.80 7.96 -30.99
CA LEU A 49 -8.18 9.15 -30.21
C LEU A 49 -6.98 9.91 -29.64
N LEU A 50 -5.79 9.29 -29.70
CA LEU A 50 -4.51 9.78 -29.17
C LEU A 50 -3.38 9.22 -30.03
#